data_AF-A0A965E4T2-F1
#
_entry.id   AF-A0A965E4T2-F1
#
_cell.length_a   1.000
_cell.length_b   1.000
_cell.length_c   1.000
_cell.angle_alpha   90.00
_cell.angle_beta   90.00
_cell.angle_gamma   90.00
#
_symmetry.space_group_name_H-M   'P 1'
#
loop_
_entity.id
_entity.type
_entity.pdbx_description
1 polymer ?
#
loop_
_entity_poly.entity_id
_entity_poly.type
_entity_poly.pdbx_seq_one_letter_code
_entity_poly.pdbx_strand_id
1 'polypeptide(L)'
;YLMIPEAQLGDSVSAADALAAAVAVQHKRTAPSVARRALSSLHSAMAKADGEVTVAVRHLNDGDQIVAAWPGYVDAAYGIAVDVGSTTVAGHLCELKSGEIVGSYGLMNPQIRFGEDLMSRVSYVMMNPGGDVELTTAIRAALNEMIGGLVRQADVELERVLEITIVGNPIMHHIVLGIDPTPLGMAPFVLATNESVSGWATELDLKLPNASYYVGPCIAGHVGADTAAAILAEGPHRSKEMQLLVDIGTNAEIVLGNTEKQFAASSPTGPAFEGAQISAGQRATAGAIEHVRIDRETLEPRVKVIGSELWSNEPGFIESLGDTVVTGICGSGIIEVIGEMFLSGIIDQDGVVRGELVGKSSRIVGDDRTFSYLFYEQGDTKLYVTQNDVRAIQLAKAALRAGIDLLVEHAGSPVVHDIRLAGAFGAHIDPVYAMVLGLVPDCPVAGVRAVGNAAGAGAVQSLLSRKLRYEMEDAVRKVTKIETATEPRFQQLFVEAMAFPHKTAEAPNLAKVIDLPARSVGNGEGPTRSGRRRRSSSGVAE
;
A
#
# COMPACT_ATOMS: atom_id res chain seq x y z
N TYR A 1 -27.29 -26.99 -0.20
CA TYR A 1 -28.66 -27.40 0.13
C TYR A 1 -28.83 -28.89 -0.10
N LEU A 2 -29.51 -29.59 0.80
CA LEU A 2 -29.70 -31.03 0.84
C LEU A 2 -31.12 -31.32 1.33
N MET A 3 -31.71 -32.39 0.81
CA MET A 3 -32.90 -33.02 1.39
C MET A 3 -32.49 -34.29 2.12
N ILE A 4 -32.63 -34.32 3.44
CA ILE A 4 -32.28 -35.45 4.28
C ILE A 4 -33.57 -36.20 4.67
N PRO A 5 -33.67 -37.51 4.41
CA PRO A 5 -34.83 -38.28 4.86
C PRO A 5 -35.01 -38.22 6.38
N GLU A 6 -36.25 -38.27 6.84
CA GLU A 6 -36.56 -38.36 8.27
C GLU A 6 -36.00 -39.67 8.85
N ALA A 7 -35.25 -39.58 9.95
CA ALA A 7 -34.68 -40.73 10.61
C ALA A 7 -35.77 -41.61 11.24
N GLN A 8 -35.72 -42.91 11.01
CA GLN A 8 -36.67 -43.88 11.55
C GLN A 8 -36.08 -44.66 12.73
N LEU A 9 -36.98 -45.18 13.57
CA LEU A 9 -36.58 -46.04 14.68
C LEU A 9 -35.87 -47.30 14.14
N GLY A 10 -34.59 -47.45 14.45
CA GLY A 10 -33.75 -48.55 13.95
C GLY A 10 -32.61 -48.09 13.03
N ASP A 11 -32.61 -46.83 12.59
CA ASP A 11 -31.50 -46.25 11.84
C ASP A 11 -30.24 -46.14 12.72
N SER A 12 -29.10 -46.60 12.20
CA SER A 12 -27.80 -46.58 12.90
C SER A 12 -26.79 -45.62 12.27
N VAL A 13 -27.20 -44.84 11.27
CA VAL A 13 -26.31 -43.93 10.53
C VAL A 13 -26.11 -42.65 11.33
N SER A 14 -24.86 -42.20 11.47
CA SER A 14 -24.57 -40.94 12.16
C SER A 14 -25.04 -39.74 11.33
N ALA A 15 -25.35 -38.61 11.98
CA ALA A 15 -25.67 -37.36 11.28
C ALA A 15 -24.56 -36.92 10.32
N ALA A 16 -23.29 -37.17 10.69
CA ALA A 16 -22.13 -36.88 9.85
C ALA A 16 -22.14 -37.71 8.57
N ASP A 17 -22.34 -39.02 8.67
CA ASP A 17 -22.39 -39.93 7.52
C ASP A 17 -23.61 -39.64 6.64
N ALA A 18 -24.76 -39.35 7.26
CA ALA A 18 -25.99 -39.00 6.54
C ALA A 18 -25.80 -37.74 5.68
N LEU A 19 -25.23 -36.68 6.25
CA LEU A 19 -24.96 -35.44 5.52
C LEU A 19 -23.87 -35.62 4.45
N ALA A 20 -22.78 -36.33 4.76
CA ALA A 20 -21.72 -36.61 3.79
C ALA A 20 -22.22 -37.44 2.60
N ALA A 21 -23.02 -38.48 2.86
CA ALA A 21 -23.65 -39.29 1.82
C ALA A 21 -24.64 -38.47 0.99
N ALA A 22 -25.44 -37.61 1.63
CA ALA A 22 -26.36 -36.73 0.93
C ALA A 22 -25.63 -35.74 0.01
N VAL A 23 -24.51 -35.15 0.45
CA VAL A 23 -23.64 -34.34 -0.42
C VAL A 23 -23.16 -35.16 -1.62
N ALA A 24 -22.66 -36.38 -1.38
CA ALA A 24 -22.13 -37.22 -2.44
C ALA A 24 -23.18 -37.55 -3.51
N VAL A 25 -24.38 -37.95 -3.08
CA VAL A 25 -25.47 -38.37 -3.97
C VAL A 25 -26.11 -37.18 -4.67
N GLN A 26 -26.52 -36.15 -3.94
CA GLN A 26 -27.32 -35.05 -4.48
C GLN A 26 -26.50 -34.05 -5.29
N HIS A 27 -25.22 -33.85 -4.93
CA HIS A 27 -24.31 -32.94 -5.64
C HIS A 27 -23.29 -33.66 -6.53
N LYS A 28 -23.39 -35.01 -6.66
CA LYS A 28 -22.50 -35.85 -7.47
C LYS A 28 -21.01 -35.62 -7.15
N ARG A 29 -20.69 -35.61 -5.86
CA ARG A 29 -19.32 -35.40 -5.35
C ARG A 29 -18.83 -36.62 -4.58
N THR A 30 -17.54 -36.64 -4.26
CA THR A 30 -17.00 -37.55 -3.24
C THR A 30 -17.60 -37.16 -1.89
N ALA A 31 -17.91 -38.16 -1.05
CA ALA A 31 -18.40 -37.90 0.30
C ALA A 31 -17.38 -37.06 1.09
N PRO A 32 -17.75 -35.85 1.55
CA PRO A 32 -16.82 -35.00 2.28
C PRO A 32 -16.59 -35.55 3.68
N SER A 33 -15.40 -35.27 4.23
CA SER A 33 -15.19 -35.40 5.68
C SER A 33 -16.01 -34.35 6.43
N VAL A 34 -16.22 -34.52 7.73
CA VAL A 34 -16.85 -33.48 8.57
C VAL A 34 -15.81 -32.89 9.50
N ALA A 35 -15.65 -31.56 9.47
CA ALA A 35 -14.76 -30.87 10.39
C ALA A 35 -15.23 -31.09 11.83
N ARG A 36 -14.30 -31.37 12.77
CA ARG A 36 -14.62 -31.58 14.19
C ARG A 36 -15.49 -30.46 14.77
N ARG A 37 -15.22 -29.20 14.37
CA ARG A 37 -15.97 -28.01 14.80
C ARG A 37 -17.42 -27.98 14.29
N ALA A 38 -17.70 -28.61 13.15
CA ALA A 38 -19.03 -28.63 12.55
C ALA A 38 -19.96 -29.66 13.24
N LEU A 39 -19.41 -30.65 13.96
CA LEU A 39 -20.17 -31.73 14.59
C LEU A 39 -21.29 -31.22 15.53
N SER A 40 -21.05 -30.13 16.25
CA SER A 40 -22.04 -29.53 17.16
C SER A 40 -23.23 -28.90 16.42
N SER A 41 -23.08 -28.57 15.13
CA SER A 41 -24.13 -27.95 14.32
C SER A 41 -25.01 -28.97 13.57
N LEU A 42 -24.59 -30.24 13.46
CA LEU A 42 -25.27 -31.19 12.56
C LEU A 42 -26.68 -31.53 13.04
N HIS A 43 -26.85 -31.87 14.33
CA HIS A 43 -28.17 -32.24 14.85
C HIS A 43 -29.14 -31.07 14.84
N SER A 44 -28.68 -29.86 15.20
CA SER A 44 -29.54 -28.67 15.18
C SER A 44 -29.94 -28.29 13.75
N ALA A 45 -29.08 -28.53 12.77
CA ALA A 45 -29.38 -28.35 11.36
C ALA A 45 -30.44 -29.34 10.86
N MET A 46 -30.36 -30.62 11.26
CA MET A 46 -31.30 -31.65 10.83
C MET A 46 -32.67 -31.59 11.55
N ALA A 47 -32.74 -30.99 12.74
CA ALA A 47 -33.92 -31.09 13.60
C ALA A 47 -35.12 -30.18 13.23
N LYS A 48 -34.93 -29.15 12.38
CA LYS A 48 -35.86 -28.00 12.33
C LYS A 48 -36.67 -27.83 11.04
N ALA A 49 -36.41 -28.58 9.98
CA ALA A 49 -36.83 -28.15 8.64
C ALA A 49 -37.32 -29.26 7.70
N ASP A 50 -38.08 -30.26 8.19
CA ASP A 50 -38.65 -31.33 7.34
C ASP A 50 -37.61 -32.04 6.43
N GLY A 51 -36.38 -32.18 6.95
CA GLY A 51 -35.25 -32.74 6.21
C GLY A 51 -34.44 -31.75 5.37
N GLU A 52 -34.87 -30.50 5.23
CA GLU A 52 -34.12 -29.46 4.52
C GLU A 52 -32.89 -29.01 5.32
N VAL A 53 -31.70 -29.15 4.74
CA VAL A 53 -30.44 -28.78 5.40
C VAL A 53 -29.53 -28.08 4.41
N THR A 54 -28.88 -27.00 4.83
CA THR A 54 -27.76 -26.42 4.08
C THR A 54 -26.44 -26.69 4.79
N VAL A 55 -25.48 -27.24 4.06
CA VAL A 55 -24.11 -27.43 4.54
C VAL A 55 -23.15 -26.52 3.77
N ALA A 56 -22.17 -25.97 4.47
CA ALA A 56 -21.01 -25.35 3.86
C ALA A 56 -19.93 -26.40 3.64
N VAL A 57 -19.46 -26.54 2.40
CA VAL A 57 -18.40 -27.48 2.00
C VAL A 57 -17.18 -26.68 1.57
N ARG A 58 -16.05 -26.91 2.25
CA ARG A 58 -14.75 -26.37 1.88
C ARG A 58 -14.03 -27.38 0.99
N HIS A 59 -13.49 -26.90 -0.12
CA HIS A 59 -12.72 -27.71 -1.08
C HIS A 59 -11.23 -27.63 -0.74
N LEU A 60 -10.64 -28.72 -0.22
CA LEU A 60 -9.20 -28.81 0.07
C LEU A 60 -8.48 -29.58 -1.05
N ASN A 61 -7.14 -29.62 -1.00
CA ASN A 61 -6.36 -30.48 -1.90
C ASN A 61 -6.60 -31.98 -1.62
N ASP A 62 -6.76 -32.33 -0.34
CA ASP A 62 -6.89 -33.72 0.13
C ASP A 62 -8.34 -34.20 0.27
N GLY A 63 -9.30 -33.43 -0.26
CA GLY A 63 -10.72 -33.77 -0.28
C GLY A 63 -11.65 -32.67 0.25
N ASP A 64 -12.95 -32.87 0.02
CA ASP A 64 -13.98 -31.94 0.50
C ASP A 64 -14.24 -32.13 2.00
N GLN A 65 -14.58 -31.04 2.69
CA GLN A 65 -14.90 -31.06 4.11
C GLN A 65 -16.14 -30.20 4.43
N ILE A 66 -17.11 -30.75 5.15
CA ILE A 66 -18.22 -29.99 5.71
C ILE A 66 -17.71 -29.17 6.90
N VAL A 67 -17.86 -27.85 6.84
CA VAL A 67 -17.36 -26.90 7.86
C VAL A 67 -18.45 -26.24 8.68
N ALA A 68 -19.69 -26.23 8.19
CA ALA A 68 -20.87 -25.77 8.91
C ALA A 68 -22.14 -26.43 8.36
N ALA A 69 -23.19 -26.52 9.18
CA ALA A 69 -24.51 -26.96 8.79
C ALA A 69 -25.58 -26.06 9.41
N TRP A 70 -26.66 -25.81 8.67
CA TRP A 70 -27.78 -24.98 9.08
C TRP A 70 -29.11 -25.60 8.66
N PRO A 71 -30.19 -25.38 9.42
CA PRO A 71 -31.52 -25.83 9.04
C PRO A 71 -32.06 -25.03 7.85
N GLY A 72 -32.81 -25.71 6.97
CA GLY A 72 -33.46 -25.10 5.82
C GLY A 72 -32.51 -24.63 4.72
N TYR A 73 -33.05 -23.84 3.79
CA TYR A 73 -32.30 -23.18 2.75
C TYR A 73 -31.55 -21.95 3.26
N VAL A 74 -30.27 -21.86 2.92
CA VAL A 74 -29.41 -20.69 3.17
C VAL A 74 -28.89 -20.21 1.82
N ASP A 75 -29.21 -18.97 1.45
CA ASP A 75 -28.90 -18.45 0.12
C ASP A 75 -27.52 -17.78 0.00
N ALA A 76 -26.98 -17.32 1.13
CA ALA A 76 -25.76 -16.54 1.18
C ALA A 76 -24.73 -17.10 2.18
N ALA A 77 -23.47 -17.02 1.78
CA ALA A 77 -22.30 -17.26 2.62
C ALA A 77 -21.29 -16.15 2.35
N TYR A 78 -20.50 -15.80 3.36
CA TYR A 78 -19.65 -14.63 3.31
C TYR A 78 -18.19 -14.97 3.55
N GLY A 79 -17.32 -14.11 3.05
CA GLY A 79 -15.89 -14.11 3.38
C GLY A 79 -15.41 -12.69 3.62
N ILE A 80 -14.26 -12.55 4.26
CA ILE A 80 -13.66 -11.25 4.55
C ILE A 80 -12.28 -11.18 3.91
N ALA A 81 -12.03 -10.14 3.13
CA ALA A 81 -10.69 -9.83 2.61
C ALA A 81 -10.11 -8.68 3.43
N VAL A 82 -8.87 -8.80 3.88
CA VAL A 82 -8.22 -7.84 4.77
C VAL A 82 -6.85 -7.47 4.24
N ASP A 83 -6.63 -6.17 4.12
CA ASP A 83 -5.33 -5.55 3.93
C ASP A 83 -4.87 -4.93 5.26
N VAL A 84 -3.79 -5.50 5.81
CA VAL A 84 -3.21 -5.13 7.10
C VAL A 84 -2.01 -4.22 6.86
N GLY A 85 -2.29 -2.93 6.70
CA GLY A 85 -1.28 -1.89 6.62
C GLY A 85 -0.64 -1.57 7.97
N SER A 86 0.54 -0.94 7.92
CA SER A 86 1.21 -0.40 9.12
C SER A 86 0.33 0.65 9.81
N THR A 87 -0.28 1.55 9.04
CA THR A 87 -1.08 2.67 9.55
C THR A 87 -2.58 2.37 9.56
N THR A 88 -3.10 1.73 8.52
CA THR A 88 -4.53 1.49 8.31
C THR A 88 -4.77 0.01 8.08
N VAL A 89 -5.83 -0.53 8.69
CA VAL A 89 -6.35 -1.86 8.39
C VAL A 89 -7.65 -1.69 7.62
N ALA A 90 -7.77 -2.30 6.45
CA ALA A 90 -8.95 -2.23 5.60
C ALA A 90 -9.53 -3.63 5.40
N GLY A 91 -10.84 -3.78 5.61
CA GLY A 91 -11.57 -5.03 5.45
C GLY A 91 -12.77 -4.89 4.53
N HIS A 92 -12.99 -5.90 3.70
CA HIS A 92 -14.14 -6.01 2.80
C HIS A 92 -14.90 -7.31 3.06
N LEU A 93 -16.18 -7.21 3.43
CA LEU A 93 -17.08 -8.34 3.55
C LEU A 93 -17.68 -8.63 2.17
N CYS A 94 -17.48 -9.85 1.68
CA CYS A 94 -17.90 -10.27 0.35
C CYS A 94 -18.92 -11.39 0.46
N GLU A 95 -20.00 -11.33 -0.33
CA GLU A 95 -20.86 -12.49 -0.55
C GLU A 95 -20.17 -13.47 -1.51
N LEU A 96 -19.89 -14.69 -1.06
CA LEU A 96 -19.05 -15.65 -1.79
C LEU A 96 -19.69 -16.18 -3.07
N LYS A 97 -21.02 -16.07 -3.21
CA LYS A 97 -21.77 -16.56 -4.39
C LYS A 97 -21.74 -15.55 -5.53
N SER A 98 -22.02 -14.28 -5.23
CA SER A 98 -22.06 -13.20 -6.23
C SER A 98 -20.69 -12.54 -6.44
N GLY A 99 -19.83 -12.56 -5.42
CA GLY A 99 -18.60 -11.78 -5.37
C GLY A 99 -18.81 -10.31 -4.99
N GLU A 100 -20.03 -9.90 -4.65
CA GLU A 100 -20.34 -8.52 -4.26
C GLU A 100 -19.71 -8.17 -2.91
N ILE A 101 -19.11 -6.98 -2.83
CA ILE A 101 -18.65 -6.39 -1.57
C ILE A 101 -19.87 -5.77 -0.87
N VAL A 102 -20.40 -6.45 0.13
CA VAL A 102 -21.59 -6.03 0.89
C VAL A 102 -21.26 -5.08 2.05
N GLY A 103 -19.97 -4.92 2.37
CA GLY A 103 -19.53 -3.99 3.40
C GLY A 103 -18.02 -3.72 3.32
N SER A 104 -17.61 -2.51 3.68
CA SER A 104 -16.21 -2.12 3.82
C SER A 104 -16.01 -1.40 5.13
N TYR A 105 -14.92 -1.71 5.84
CA TYR A 105 -14.61 -1.13 7.14
C TYR A 105 -13.11 -0.85 7.23
N GLY A 106 -12.76 0.38 7.61
CA GLY A 106 -11.38 0.79 7.81
C GLY A 106 -11.16 1.26 9.25
N LEU A 107 -10.01 0.94 9.83
CA LEU A 107 -9.60 1.48 11.13
C LEU A 107 -8.12 1.81 11.16
N MET A 108 -7.75 2.72 12.07
CA MET A 108 -6.34 2.97 12.39
C MET A 108 -5.74 1.71 13.04
N ASN A 109 -4.56 1.30 12.60
CA ASN A 109 -3.85 0.19 13.22
C ASN A 109 -3.45 0.58 14.67
N PRO A 110 -3.99 -0.10 15.70
CA PRO A 110 -3.78 0.28 17.10
C PRO A 110 -2.33 0.08 17.53
N GLN A 111 -1.50 -0.57 16.71
CA GLN A 111 -0.09 -0.75 16.97
C GLN A 111 0.73 0.53 16.90
N ILE A 112 0.17 1.62 16.36
CA ILE A 112 0.82 2.94 16.33
C ILE A 112 1.34 3.38 17.71
N ARG A 113 0.66 2.96 18.80
CA ARG A 113 1.09 3.25 20.18
C ARG A 113 2.39 2.57 20.62
N PHE A 114 2.80 1.51 19.91
CA PHE A 114 4.03 0.77 20.16
C PHE A 114 5.15 1.17 19.20
N GLY A 115 4.82 1.97 18.17
CA GLY A 115 5.73 2.38 17.12
C GLY A 115 4.97 2.96 15.94
N GLU A 116 5.33 4.19 15.57
CA GLU A 116 4.71 4.91 14.45
C GLU A 116 5.00 4.24 13.11
N ASP A 117 6.21 3.69 12.94
CA ASP A 117 6.64 2.97 11.74
C ASP A 117 6.96 1.48 12.02
N LEU A 118 7.20 0.72 10.95
CA LEU A 118 7.48 -0.71 11.04
C LEU A 118 8.75 -1.04 11.85
N MET A 119 9.81 -0.26 11.71
CA MET A 119 11.10 -0.52 12.38
C MET A 119 11.04 -0.17 13.87
N SER A 120 10.27 0.85 14.23
CA SER A 120 10.01 1.21 15.62
C SER A 120 9.19 0.12 16.33
N ARG A 121 8.27 -0.57 15.64
CA ARG A 121 7.57 -1.75 16.18
C ARG A 121 8.49 -2.94 16.38
N VAL A 122 9.39 -3.21 15.43
CA VAL A 122 10.42 -4.25 15.61
C VAL A 122 11.31 -3.90 16.81
N SER A 123 11.74 -2.64 16.91
CA SER A 123 12.52 -2.15 18.05
C SER A 123 11.76 -2.30 19.38
N TYR A 124 10.44 -2.08 19.40
CA TYR A 124 9.61 -2.31 20.57
C TYR A 124 9.66 -3.77 21.03
N VAL A 125 9.54 -4.74 20.12
CA VAL A 125 9.68 -6.17 20.44
C VAL A 125 11.06 -6.48 21.02
N MET A 126 12.12 -5.93 20.42
CA MET A 126 13.50 -6.13 20.88
C MET A 126 13.75 -5.58 22.28
N MET A 127 13.11 -4.45 22.62
CA MET A 127 13.32 -3.75 23.89
C MET A 127 12.39 -4.21 25.01
N ASN A 128 11.26 -4.84 24.69
CA ASN A 128 10.23 -5.21 25.65
C ASN A 128 9.93 -6.71 25.56
N PRO A 129 10.38 -7.52 26.54
CA PRO A 129 10.02 -8.93 26.59
C PRO A 129 8.49 -9.14 26.57
N GLY A 130 7.99 -9.92 25.61
CA GLY A 130 6.56 -10.12 25.38
C GLY A 130 5.90 -9.07 24.47
N GLY A 131 6.66 -8.12 23.94
CA GLY A 131 6.15 -7.09 23.02
C GLY A 131 5.59 -7.67 21.71
N ASP A 132 6.10 -8.81 21.25
CA ASP A 132 5.56 -9.59 20.14
C ASP A 132 4.11 -10.05 20.43
N VAL A 133 3.86 -10.54 21.64
CA VAL A 133 2.53 -10.97 22.09
C VAL A 133 1.59 -9.77 22.22
N GLU A 134 2.06 -8.64 22.73
CA GLU A 134 1.27 -7.41 22.85
C GLU A 134 0.86 -6.85 21.49
N LEU A 135 1.80 -6.79 20.54
CA LEU A 135 1.54 -6.37 19.15
C LEU A 135 0.57 -7.33 18.45
N THR A 136 0.75 -8.64 18.62
CA THR A 136 -0.12 -9.69 18.08
C THR A 136 -1.54 -9.57 18.65
N THR A 137 -1.66 -9.40 19.96
CA THR A 137 -2.95 -9.21 20.65
C THR A 137 -3.64 -7.96 20.16
N ALA A 138 -2.91 -6.85 20.02
CA ALA A 138 -3.47 -5.58 19.56
C ALA A 138 -4.03 -5.68 18.13
N ILE A 139 -3.30 -6.29 17.20
CA ILE A 139 -3.79 -6.43 15.82
C ILE A 139 -4.96 -7.40 15.72
N ARG A 140 -4.91 -8.55 16.41
CA ARG A 140 -6.04 -9.51 16.43
C ARG A 140 -7.29 -8.93 17.08
N ALA A 141 -7.15 -8.06 18.08
CA ALA A 141 -8.27 -7.32 18.65
C ALA A 141 -8.87 -6.33 17.63
N ALA A 142 -8.03 -5.59 16.91
CA ALA A 142 -8.46 -4.72 15.81
C ALA A 142 -9.19 -5.48 14.70
N LEU A 143 -8.68 -6.64 14.28
CA LEU A 143 -9.35 -7.49 13.30
C LEU A 143 -10.73 -7.95 13.80
N ASN A 144 -10.87 -8.32 15.07
CA ASN A 144 -12.16 -8.66 15.66
C ASN A 144 -13.15 -7.48 15.72
N GLU A 145 -12.66 -6.26 16.00
CA GLU A 145 -13.48 -5.05 15.95
C GLU A 145 -14.00 -4.82 14.53
N MET A 146 -13.11 -4.88 13.53
CA MET A 146 -13.43 -4.74 12.11
C MET A 146 -14.44 -5.80 11.65
N ILE A 147 -14.21 -7.07 11.97
CA ILE A 147 -15.13 -8.18 11.68
C ILE A 147 -16.50 -7.85 12.27
N GLY A 148 -16.56 -7.45 13.54
CA GLY A 148 -17.80 -7.06 14.20
C GLY A 148 -18.49 -5.87 13.52
N GLY A 149 -17.73 -4.86 13.08
CA GLY A 149 -18.24 -3.71 12.35
C GLY A 149 -18.86 -4.10 11.01
N LEU A 150 -18.15 -4.89 10.22
CA LEU A 150 -18.58 -5.38 8.91
C LEU A 150 -19.88 -6.17 9.00
N VAL A 151 -19.94 -7.16 9.90
CA VAL A 151 -21.13 -8.03 9.99
C VAL A 151 -22.35 -7.29 10.55
N ARG A 152 -22.16 -6.32 11.47
CA ARG A 152 -23.26 -5.47 11.94
C ARG A 152 -23.79 -4.55 10.85
N GLN A 153 -22.90 -3.94 10.05
CA GLN A 153 -23.30 -3.05 8.97
C GLN A 153 -24.08 -3.79 7.87
N ALA A 154 -23.72 -5.04 7.60
CA ALA A 154 -24.35 -5.87 6.57
C ALA A 154 -25.51 -6.74 7.09
N ASP A 155 -25.86 -6.69 8.38
CA ASP A 155 -26.84 -7.57 9.03
C ASP A 155 -26.56 -9.08 8.82
N VAL A 156 -25.29 -9.46 9.00
CA VAL A 156 -24.79 -10.83 8.81
C VAL A 156 -24.43 -11.48 10.14
N GLU A 157 -24.75 -12.76 10.32
CA GLU A 157 -24.29 -13.54 11.48
C GLU A 157 -22.84 -13.99 11.30
N LEU A 158 -22.03 -13.99 12.37
CA LEU A 158 -20.62 -14.39 12.34
C LEU A 158 -20.44 -15.83 11.82
N GLU A 159 -21.40 -16.71 12.12
CA GLU A 159 -21.42 -18.11 11.69
C GLU A 159 -21.53 -18.26 10.17
N ARG A 160 -22.00 -17.22 9.45
CA ARG A 160 -22.14 -17.21 7.98
C ARG A 160 -20.87 -16.81 7.27
N VAL A 161 -19.86 -16.31 8.00
CA VAL A 161 -18.54 -16.02 7.46
C VAL A 161 -17.71 -17.31 7.49
N LEU A 162 -17.29 -17.75 6.30
CA LEU A 162 -16.64 -19.06 6.08
C LEU A 162 -15.15 -18.95 5.76
N GLU A 163 -14.67 -17.76 5.40
CA GLU A 163 -13.26 -17.57 5.10
C GLU A 163 -12.82 -16.13 5.37
N ILE A 164 -11.57 -15.96 5.81
CA ILE A 164 -10.88 -14.68 5.90
C ILE A 164 -9.54 -14.75 5.17
N THR A 165 -9.33 -13.85 4.20
CA THR A 165 -8.08 -13.67 3.49
C THR A 165 -7.37 -12.45 4.04
N ILE A 166 -6.09 -12.57 4.37
CA ILE A 166 -5.29 -11.52 5.00
C ILE A 166 -4.01 -11.31 4.18
N VAL A 167 -3.73 -10.06 3.85
CA VAL A 167 -2.51 -9.61 3.18
C VAL A 167 -1.90 -8.44 3.96
N GLY A 168 -0.60 -8.19 3.76
CA GLY A 168 0.12 -7.13 4.46
C GLY A 168 1.63 -7.30 4.30
N ASN A 169 2.37 -6.25 4.63
CA ASN A 169 3.83 -6.27 4.57
C ASN A 169 4.41 -7.34 5.52
N PRO A 170 5.67 -7.76 5.36
CA PRO A 170 6.22 -8.90 6.09
C PRO A 170 6.13 -8.80 7.62
N ILE A 171 6.30 -7.60 8.18
CA ILE A 171 6.20 -7.37 9.63
C ILE A 171 4.76 -7.55 10.08
N MET A 172 3.79 -6.94 9.40
CA MET A 172 2.37 -7.11 9.71
C MET A 172 1.91 -8.55 9.53
N HIS A 173 2.37 -9.22 8.47
CA HIS A 173 2.14 -10.63 8.20
C HIS A 173 2.61 -11.52 9.36
N HIS A 174 3.84 -11.34 9.82
CA HIS A 174 4.40 -12.13 10.92
C HIS A 174 3.67 -11.86 12.23
N ILE A 175 3.39 -10.60 12.56
CA ILE A 175 2.68 -10.26 13.80
C ILE A 175 1.25 -10.80 13.82
N VAL A 176 0.49 -10.75 12.71
CA VAL A 176 -0.86 -11.34 12.67
C VAL A 176 -0.80 -12.85 12.95
N LEU A 177 0.20 -13.54 12.40
CA LEU A 177 0.44 -14.96 12.61
C LEU A 177 1.00 -15.29 14.02
N GLY A 178 1.39 -14.28 14.81
CA GLY A 178 2.03 -14.48 16.11
C GLY A 178 3.49 -14.95 16.00
N ILE A 179 4.16 -14.62 14.90
CA ILE A 179 5.57 -14.90 14.65
C ILE A 179 6.39 -13.66 15.01
N ASP A 180 7.49 -13.85 15.74
CA ASP A 180 8.42 -12.77 16.11
C ASP A 180 8.97 -12.06 14.85
N PRO A 181 8.72 -10.75 14.67
CA PRO A 181 9.20 -10.00 13.51
C PRO A 181 10.65 -9.52 13.66
N THR A 182 11.31 -9.74 14.80
CA THR A 182 12.68 -9.24 15.07
C THR A 182 13.70 -9.56 13.96
N PRO A 183 13.73 -10.78 13.38
CA PRO A 183 14.65 -11.09 12.27
C PRO A 183 14.45 -10.22 11.02
N LEU A 184 13.30 -9.56 10.86
CA LEU A 184 13.00 -8.66 9.75
C LEU A 184 13.57 -7.24 9.97
N GLY A 185 13.99 -6.90 11.18
CA GLY A 185 14.65 -5.61 11.47
C GLY A 185 16.17 -5.64 11.32
N MET A 186 16.75 -6.82 11.10
CA MET A 186 18.20 -7.03 11.08
C MET A 186 18.61 -7.78 9.82
N ALA A 187 19.63 -7.30 9.11
CA ALA A 187 20.18 -8.02 7.97
C ALA A 187 20.57 -9.45 8.39
N PRO A 188 20.17 -10.50 7.65
CA PRO A 188 19.70 -10.46 6.26
C PRO A 188 18.17 -10.47 6.06
N PHE A 189 17.39 -9.97 7.02
CA PHE A 189 15.93 -9.75 6.91
C PHE A 189 15.15 -11.05 6.61
N VAL A 190 15.43 -12.09 7.40
CA VAL A 190 14.99 -13.47 7.10
C VAL A 190 13.52 -13.66 7.48
N LEU A 191 12.71 -14.09 6.52
CA LEU A 191 11.33 -14.53 6.76
C LEU A 191 11.30 -15.88 7.45
N ALA A 192 10.38 -16.07 8.40
CA ALA A 192 10.08 -17.40 8.94
C ALA A 192 9.41 -18.29 7.89
N THR A 193 8.58 -17.71 7.03
CA THR A 193 7.98 -18.34 5.85
C THR A 193 7.75 -17.30 4.76
N ASN A 194 7.99 -17.69 3.51
CA ASN A 194 7.56 -16.95 2.32
C ASN A 194 6.33 -17.60 1.64
N GLU A 195 5.96 -18.81 2.06
CA GLU A 195 4.78 -19.53 1.59
C GLU A 195 3.51 -18.99 2.27
N SER A 196 2.37 -19.13 1.59
CA SER A 196 1.07 -18.80 2.17
C SER A 196 0.75 -19.69 3.38
N VAL A 197 0.09 -19.15 4.39
CA VAL A 197 -0.30 -19.89 5.59
C VAL A 197 -1.83 -20.01 5.65
N SER A 198 -2.32 -21.19 5.97
CA SER A 198 -3.76 -21.44 6.10
C SER A 198 -4.05 -22.26 7.35
N GLY A 199 -5.19 -21.97 7.96
CA GLY A 199 -5.64 -22.67 9.16
C GLY A 199 -7.06 -22.26 9.50
N TRP A 200 -7.43 -22.44 10.77
CA TRP A 200 -8.73 -22.00 11.24
C TRP A 200 -8.63 -20.60 11.85
N ALA A 201 -9.60 -19.72 11.56
CA ALA A 201 -9.56 -18.33 12.04
C ALA A 201 -9.44 -18.22 13.58
N THR A 202 -9.97 -19.22 14.30
CA THR A 202 -9.84 -19.36 15.76
C THR A 202 -8.42 -19.56 16.26
N GLU A 203 -7.49 -20.04 15.43
CA GLU A 203 -6.05 -20.15 15.77
C GLU A 203 -5.36 -18.78 15.76
N LEU A 204 -5.99 -17.78 15.12
CA LEU A 204 -5.59 -16.38 15.14
C LEU A 204 -6.43 -15.55 16.12
N ASP A 205 -7.12 -16.20 17.07
CA ASP A 205 -8.04 -15.57 18.03
C ASP A 205 -9.17 -14.76 17.38
N LEU A 206 -9.51 -15.05 16.11
CA LEU A 206 -10.59 -14.38 15.41
C LEU A 206 -11.93 -15.05 15.74
N LYS A 207 -12.94 -14.25 16.04
CA LYS A 207 -14.30 -14.65 16.42
C LYS A 207 -15.13 -15.07 15.21
N LEU A 208 -14.58 -16.00 14.42
CA LEU A 208 -15.19 -16.57 13.23
C LEU A 208 -15.21 -18.10 13.37
N PRO A 209 -16.24 -18.68 13.98
CA PRO A 209 -16.22 -20.08 14.43
C PRO A 209 -16.09 -21.08 13.27
N ASN A 210 -16.71 -20.75 12.12
CA ASN A 210 -16.74 -21.60 10.93
C ASN A 210 -15.68 -21.22 9.90
N ALA A 211 -14.98 -20.10 10.09
CA ALA A 211 -14.08 -19.59 9.07
C ALA A 211 -12.69 -20.23 9.13
N SER A 212 -12.14 -20.47 7.95
CA SER A 212 -10.70 -20.63 7.79
C SER A 212 -10.02 -19.30 7.53
N TYR A 213 -8.74 -19.19 7.87
CA TYR A 213 -7.91 -18.09 7.37
C TYR A 213 -7.02 -18.54 6.20
N TYR A 214 -6.69 -17.60 5.35
CA TYR A 214 -5.60 -17.64 4.38
C TYR A 214 -4.78 -16.36 4.52
N VAL A 215 -3.49 -16.49 4.80
CA VAL A 215 -2.54 -15.37 4.81
C VAL A 215 -1.66 -15.52 3.56
N GLY A 216 -1.60 -14.47 2.74
CA GLY A 216 -0.90 -14.51 1.45
C GLY A 216 0.63 -14.71 1.58
N PRO A 217 1.30 -15.16 0.50
CA PRO A 217 2.74 -15.39 0.51
C PRO A 217 3.53 -14.08 0.53
N CYS A 218 4.71 -14.09 1.16
CA CYS A 218 5.66 -12.96 1.10
C CYS A 218 6.68 -13.18 -0.02
N ILE A 219 7.16 -12.10 -0.64
CA ILE A 219 8.21 -12.16 -1.66
C ILE A 219 9.59 -12.14 -0.99
N ALA A 220 9.79 -11.26 0.00
CA ALA A 220 11.05 -11.11 0.73
C ALA A 220 10.84 -10.40 2.08
N GLY A 221 11.90 -10.22 2.88
CA GLY A 221 11.85 -9.59 4.21
C GLY A 221 11.24 -8.18 4.26
N HIS A 222 11.23 -7.45 3.14
CA HIS A 222 10.62 -6.11 3.02
C HIS A 222 9.53 -6.02 1.94
N VAL A 223 9.17 -7.14 1.28
CA VAL A 223 8.16 -7.15 0.21
C VAL A 223 7.16 -8.27 0.52
N GLY A 224 5.94 -7.88 0.89
CA GLY A 224 5.01 -8.76 1.59
C GLY A 224 3.88 -9.32 0.73
N ALA A 225 2.87 -9.80 1.44
CA ALA A 225 1.66 -10.37 0.87
C ALA A 225 0.72 -9.28 0.29
N ASP A 226 0.84 -8.06 0.78
CA ASP A 226 0.24 -6.86 0.17
C ASP A 226 0.74 -6.66 -1.27
N THR A 227 2.06 -6.70 -1.48
CA THR A 227 2.63 -6.63 -2.83
C THR A 227 2.23 -7.83 -3.69
N ALA A 228 2.19 -9.04 -3.10
CA ALA A 228 1.70 -10.23 -3.80
C ALA A 228 0.27 -10.04 -4.32
N ALA A 229 -0.61 -9.49 -3.49
CA ALA A 229 -1.99 -9.18 -3.84
C ALA A 229 -2.08 -8.07 -4.90
N ALA A 230 -1.25 -7.03 -4.79
CA ALA A 230 -1.18 -5.97 -5.79
C ALA A 230 -0.70 -6.51 -7.16
N ILE A 231 0.27 -7.43 -7.19
CA ILE A 231 0.67 -8.15 -8.41
C ILE A 231 -0.51 -8.94 -9.00
N LEU A 232 -1.26 -9.65 -8.15
CA LEU A 232 -2.43 -10.39 -8.61
C LEU A 232 -3.49 -9.46 -9.22
N ALA A 233 -3.77 -8.32 -8.58
CA ALA A 233 -4.77 -7.37 -9.01
C ALA A 233 -4.39 -6.70 -10.33
N GLU A 234 -3.19 -6.13 -10.40
CA GLU A 234 -2.76 -5.29 -11.52
C GLU A 234 -2.19 -6.10 -12.69
N GLY A 235 -1.63 -7.28 -12.40
CA GLY A 235 -1.23 -8.27 -13.39
C GLY A 235 0.00 -7.93 -14.23
N PRO A 236 1.12 -7.44 -13.67
CA PRO A 236 2.35 -7.27 -14.46
C PRO A 236 2.80 -8.60 -15.08
N HIS A 237 2.66 -9.72 -14.36
CA HIS A 237 2.94 -11.08 -14.86
C HIS A 237 2.03 -11.54 -16.01
N ARG A 238 0.92 -10.85 -16.27
CA ARG A 238 -0.01 -11.13 -17.39
C ARG A 238 0.20 -10.19 -18.58
N SER A 239 0.97 -9.12 -18.42
CA SER A 239 1.24 -8.13 -19.45
C SER A 239 2.43 -8.53 -20.32
N LYS A 240 2.33 -8.34 -21.64
CA LYS A 240 3.50 -8.46 -22.54
C LYS A 240 4.42 -7.24 -22.43
N GLU A 241 3.82 -6.07 -22.21
CA GLU A 241 4.53 -4.82 -22.03
C GLU A 241 5.10 -4.72 -20.62
N MET A 242 6.23 -4.03 -20.49
CA MET A 242 6.84 -3.77 -19.19
C MET A 242 5.97 -2.82 -18.37
N GLN A 243 5.45 -3.33 -17.26
CA GLN A 243 4.62 -2.58 -16.33
C GLN A 243 5.41 -2.26 -15.07
N LEU A 244 5.28 -1.03 -14.60
CA LEU A 244 5.77 -0.58 -13.30
C LEU A 244 4.58 -0.37 -12.37
N LEU A 245 4.52 -1.16 -11.30
CA LEU A 245 3.58 -0.99 -10.20
C LEU A 245 4.34 -0.40 -9.01
N VAL A 246 3.80 0.67 -8.44
CA VAL A 246 4.35 1.35 -7.27
C VAL A 246 3.25 1.49 -6.25
N ASP A 247 3.36 0.79 -5.12
CA ASP A 247 2.54 1.07 -3.94
C ASP A 247 3.23 2.16 -3.12
N ILE A 248 2.59 3.32 -2.97
CA ILE A 248 3.19 4.44 -2.26
C ILE A 248 2.60 4.52 -0.85
N GLY A 249 3.42 4.16 0.13
CA GLY A 249 3.21 4.44 1.54
C GLY A 249 4.49 4.93 2.22
N THR A 250 4.57 4.70 3.53
CA THR A 250 5.76 5.01 4.34
C THR A 250 7.01 4.29 3.83
N ASN A 251 6.83 3.06 3.35
CA ASN A 251 7.74 2.43 2.39
C ASN A 251 7.02 2.36 1.05
N ALA A 252 7.78 2.35 -0.02
CA ALA A 252 7.24 2.10 -1.35
C ALA A 252 7.66 0.73 -1.85
N GLU A 253 6.68 -0.12 -2.11
CA GLU A 253 6.88 -1.40 -2.77
C GLU A 253 6.80 -1.20 -4.29
N ILE A 254 7.89 -1.56 -4.96
CA ILE A 254 8.09 -1.34 -6.39
C ILE A 254 8.13 -2.71 -7.06
N VAL A 255 7.27 -2.92 -8.06
CA VAL A 255 7.30 -4.10 -8.91
C VAL A 255 7.46 -3.68 -10.36
N LEU A 256 8.45 -4.22 -11.04
CA LEU A 256 8.67 -4.03 -12.46
C LEU A 256 8.59 -5.39 -13.15
N GLY A 257 7.67 -5.56 -14.09
CA GLY A 257 7.55 -6.86 -14.75
C GLY A 257 6.64 -6.95 -15.95
N ASN A 258 6.75 -8.09 -16.60
CA ASN A 258 5.92 -8.56 -17.70
C ASN A 258 5.79 -10.09 -17.62
N THR A 259 5.27 -10.74 -18.66
CA THR A 259 5.15 -12.21 -18.75
C THR A 259 6.48 -12.96 -18.73
N GLU A 260 7.61 -12.29 -18.97
CA GLU A 260 8.93 -12.93 -19.09
C GLU A 260 9.77 -12.80 -17.81
N LYS A 261 9.72 -11.64 -17.15
CA LYS A 261 10.53 -11.33 -15.97
C LYS A 261 9.80 -10.40 -15.02
N GLN A 262 10.07 -10.56 -13.73
CA GLN A 262 9.53 -9.72 -12.67
C GLN A 262 10.60 -9.42 -11.64
N PHE A 263 10.66 -8.17 -11.21
CA PHE A 263 11.54 -7.69 -10.17
C PHE A 263 10.75 -6.96 -9.11
N ALA A 264 11.19 -7.06 -7.86
CA ALA A 264 10.61 -6.27 -6.78
C ALA A 264 11.69 -5.69 -5.87
N ALA A 265 11.41 -4.51 -5.34
CA ALA A 265 12.19 -3.86 -4.29
C ALA A 265 11.24 -3.14 -3.32
N SER A 266 11.70 -2.94 -2.09
CA SER A 266 11.09 -1.97 -1.17
C SER A 266 12.05 -0.81 -1.01
N SER A 267 11.51 0.40 -1.00
CA SER A 267 12.29 1.64 -0.89
C SER A 267 11.81 2.48 0.30
N PRO A 268 12.71 2.96 1.17
CA PRO A 268 12.34 3.76 2.34
C PRO A 268 12.03 5.19 1.93
N THR A 269 10.80 5.43 1.46
CA THR A 269 10.32 6.76 1.06
C THR A 269 10.07 7.67 2.24
N GLY A 270 9.78 7.11 3.42
CA GLY A 270 9.36 7.88 4.59
C GLY A 270 7.95 8.45 4.41
N PRO A 271 7.38 9.05 5.47
CA PRO A 271 5.96 9.39 5.49
C PRO A 271 5.65 10.80 4.94
N ALA A 272 6.63 11.46 4.30
CA ALA A 272 6.52 12.84 3.83
C ALA A 272 5.34 13.05 2.86
N PHE A 273 5.10 12.08 1.99
CA PHE A 273 3.97 12.07 1.06
C PHE A 273 2.61 11.90 1.76
N GLU A 274 2.58 11.28 2.94
CA GLU A 274 1.35 11.15 3.75
C GLU A 274 1.05 12.40 4.60
N GLY A 275 1.86 13.46 4.44
CA GLY A 275 1.74 14.71 5.19
C GLY A 275 2.41 14.68 6.56
N ALA A 276 2.99 13.56 6.99
CA ALA A 276 3.78 13.52 8.21
C ALA A 276 5.16 14.13 7.96
N GLN A 277 5.74 14.76 8.99
CA GLN A 277 7.06 15.41 8.91
C GLN A 277 7.14 16.56 7.88
N ILE A 278 5.98 17.09 7.46
CA ILE A 278 5.86 18.32 6.68
C ILE A 278 5.19 19.37 7.57
N SER A 279 5.73 20.59 7.59
CA SER A 279 5.38 21.63 8.56
C SER A 279 3.89 22.00 8.55
N ALA A 280 3.28 22.08 7.37
CA ALA A 280 1.85 22.30 7.19
C ALA A 280 1.09 21.01 6.85
N GLY A 281 1.75 19.85 6.89
CA GLY A 281 1.22 18.59 6.41
C GLY A 281 0.18 17.97 7.36
N GLN A 282 -0.85 17.38 6.77
CA GLN A 282 -1.87 16.62 7.50
C GLN A 282 -2.47 15.53 6.61
N ARG A 283 -3.32 14.68 7.20
CA ARG A 283 -4.08 13.67 6.43
C ARG A 283 -5.15 14.33 5.55
N ALA A 284 -5.58 13.61 4.51
CA ALA A 284 -6.69 14.03 3.66
C ALA A 284 -8.02 13.98 4.44
N THR A 285 -8.39 15.11 5.03
CA THR A 285 -9.67 15.32 5.73
C THR A 285 -10.26 16.66 5.34
N ALA A 286 -11.54 16.89 5.63
CA ALA A 286 -12.18 18.20 5.41
C ALA A 286 -11.31 19.33 6.01
N GLY A 287 -11.09 20.39 5.24
CA GLY A 287 -10.20 21.49 5.62
C GLY A 287 -8.73 21.31 5.21
N ALA A 288 -8.33 20.16 4.68
CA ALA A 288 -7.01 20.00 4.07
C ALA A 288 -6.98 20.56 2.64
N ILE A 289 -5.93 21.30 2.31
CA ILE A 289 -5.63 21.72 0.93
C ILE A 289 -5.23 20.47 0.14
N GLU A 290 -5.97 20.18 -0.93
CA GLU A 290 -5.74 19.04 -1.83
C GLU A 290 -5.18 19.43 -3.18
N HIS A 291 -5.39 20.69 -3.61
CA HIS A 291 -4.82 21.21 -4.84
C HIS A 291 -4.20 22.60 -4.68
N VAL A 292 -3.12 22.86 -5.40
CA VAL A 292 -2.39 24.13 -5.42
C VAL A 292 -2.00 24.50 -6.85
N ARG A 293 -2.24 25.74 -7.27
CA ARG A 293 -1.71 26.31 -8.52
C ARG A 293 -1.02 27.64 -8.21
N ILE A 294 0.13 27.88 -8.82
CA ILE A 294 0.92 29.11 -8.64
C ILE A 294 1.02 29.80 -10.00
N ASP A 295 0.62 31.06 -10.04
CA ASP A 295 0.80 31.88 -11.23
C ASP A 295 2.30 32.12 -11.49
N ARG A 296 2.81 31.73 -12.66
CA ARG A 296 4.25 31.74 -12.97
C ARG A 296 4.85 33.16 -13.05
N GLU A 297 4.02 34.16 -13.31
CA GLU A 297 4.47 35.55 -13.43
C GLU A 297 4.46 36.26 -12.08
N THR A 298 3.32 36.22 -11.38
CA THR A 298 3.06 36.93 -10.12
C THR A 298 3.49 36.15 -8.88
N LEU A 299 3.62 34.83 -8.98
CA LEU A 299 3.89 33.90 -7.88
C LEU A 299 2.77 33.84 -6.83
N GLU A 300 1.56 34.33 -7.15
CA GLU A 300 0.40 34.20 -6.28
C GLU A 300 -0.19 32.77 -6.35
N PRO A 301 -0.46 32.15 -5.19
CA PRO A 301 -1.07 30.84 -5.12
C PRO A 301 -2.60 30.94 -5.17
N ARG A 302 -3.24 29.88 -5.68
CA ARG A 302 -4.64 29.55 -5.39
C ARG A 302 -4.73 28.09 -4.99
N VAL A 303 -5.64 27.78 -4.08
CA VAL A 303 -5.78 26.44 -3.50
C VAL A 303 -7.21 25.92 -3.59
N LYS A 304 -7.38 24.61 -3.59
CA LYS A 304 -8.66 23.92 -3.38
C LYS A 304 -8.57 23.06 -2.13
N VAL A 305 -9.66 23.02 -1.36
CA VAL A 305 -9.72 22.39 -0.04
C VAL A 305 -10.74 21.27 -0.06
N ILE A 306 -10.42 20.14 0.56
CA ILE A 306 -11.36 19.02 0.72
C ILE A 306 -12.61 19.53 1.44
N GLY A 307 -13.75 19.39 0.77
CA GLY A 307 -15.04 19.91 1.22
C GLY A 307 -15.53 21.15 0.47
N SER A 308 -14.76 21.70 -0.46
CA SER A 308 -15.18 22.80 -1.34
C SER A 308 -14.84 22.52 -2.80
N GLU A 309 -15.78 22.84 -3.70
CA GLU A 309 -15.54 22.78 -5.14
C GLU A 309 -14.89 24.05 -5.70
N LEU A 310 -14.81 25.11 -4.91
CA LEU A 310 -14.31 26.43 -5.34
C LEU A 310 -12.80 26.57 -5.07
N TRP A 311 -12.12 27.29 -5.96
CA TRP A 311 -10.74 27.74 -5.69
C TRP A 311 -10.75 28.93 -4.72
N SER A 312 -9.66 29.10 -3.97
CA SER A 312 -9.54 30.14 -2.94
C SER A 312 -9.64 31.58 -3.45
N ASN A 313 -9.49 31.79 -4.76
CA ASN A 313 -9.63 33.09 -5.42
C ASN A 313 -11.02 33.30 -6.05
N GLU A 314 -11.95 32.35 -5.92
CA GLU A 314 -13.31 32.45 -6.42
C GLU A 314 -14.26 33.05 -5.36
N PRO A 315 -15.24 33.88 -5.77
CA PRO A 315 -16.24 34.40 -4.85
C PRO A 315 -17.06 33.26 -4.22
N GLY A 316 -17.30 33.33 -2.92
CA GLY A 316 -18.06 32.29 -2.22
C GLY A 316 -17.19 31.18 -1.60
N PHE A 317 -15.87 31.19 -1.80
CA PHE A 317 -14.98 30.14 -1.26
C PHE A 317 -15.11 30.02 0.26
N ILE A 318 -15.09 31.14 1.00
CA ILE A 318 -15.16 31.10 2.47
C ILE A 318 -16.52 30.59 2.94
N GLU A 319 -17.59 31.03 2.28
CA GLU A 319 -18.95 30.58 2.57
C GLU A 319 -19.12 29.08 2.27
N SER A 320 -18.45 28.56 1.24
CA SER A 320 -18.50 27.14 0.85
C SER A 320 -17.87 26.20 1.86
N LEU A 321 -16.95 26.70 2.69
CA LEU A 321 -16.31 25.89 3.75
C LEU A 321 -17.24 25.67 4.96
N GLY A 322 -18.28 26.50 5.12
CA GLY A 322 -19.15 26.45 6.29
C GLY A 322 -18.37 26.63 7.60
N ASP A 323 -18.48 25.66 8.50
CA ASP A 323 -17.74 25.63 9.77
C ASP A 323 -16.32 25.01 9.63
N THR A 324 -15.94 24.58 8.43
CA THR A 324 -14.64 23.93 8.18
C THR A 324 -13.54 24.97 8.09
N VAL A 325 -12.48 24.79 8.87
CA VAL A 325 -11.31 25.67 8.84
C VAL A 325 -10.19 25.00 8.03
N VAL A 326 -9.46 25.80 7.25
CA VAL A 326 -8.26 25.32 6.57
C VAL A 326 -7.14 25.18 7.59
N THR A 327 -6.65 23.96 7.82
CA THR A 327 -5.68 23.65 8.88
C THR A 327 -4.33 23.18 8.38
N GLY A 328 -4.24 22.78 7.11
CA GLY A 328 -3.01 22.25 6.55
C GLY A 328 -3.17 21.78 5.11
N ILE A 329 -2.20 21.02 4.62
CA ILE A 329 -2.12 20.48 3.27
C ILE A 329 -2.02 18.96 3.32
N CYS A 330 -2.79 18.26 2.49
CA CYS A 330 -2.70 16.82 2.38
C CYS A 330 -1.65 16.40 1.34
N GLY A 331 -1.41 15.11 1.23
CA GLY A 331 -0.40 14.55 0.36
C GLY A 331 -0.47 15.00 -1.12
N SER A 332 -1.67 15.01 -1.72
CA SER A 332 -1.84 15.47 -3.11
C SER A 332 -1.48 16.96 -3.24
N GLY A 333 -1.88 17.78 -2.27
CA GLY A 333 -1.53 19.19 -2.21
C GLY A 333 -0.02 19.40 -2.05
N ILE A 334 0.67 18.57 -1.26
CA ILE A 334 2.13 18.63 -1.09
C ILE A 334 2.83 18.35 -2.42
N ILE A 335 2.37 17.36 -3.18
CA ILE A 335 2.91 17.09 -4.52
C ILE A 335 2.76 18.32 -5.42
N GLU A 336 1.56 18.88 -5.46
CA GLU A 336 1.26 19.99 -6.36
C GLU A 336 1.99 21.27 -5.94
N VAL A 337 2.04 21.64 -4.66
CA VAL A 337 2.72 22.87 -4.23
C VAL A 337 4.21 22.82 -4.53
N ILE A 338 4.87 21.68 -4.30
CA ILE A 338 6.31 21.53 -4.59
C ILE A 338 6.54 21.52 -6.11
N GLY A 339 5.69 20.83 -6.87
CA GLY A 339 5.74 20.83 -8.33
C GLY A 339 5.53 22.23 -8.91
N GLU A 340 4.54 22.97 -8.42
CA GLU A 340 4.27 24.35 -8.81
C GLU A 340 5.41 25.30 -8.42
N MET A 341 5.99 25.14 -7.23
CA MET A 341 7.18 25.92 -6.83
C MET A 341 8.34 25.68 -7.79
N PHE A 342 8.53 24.45 -8.27
CA PHE A 342 9.55 24.16 -9.29
C PHE A 342 9.20 24.78 -10.64
N LEU A 343 7.97 24.58 -11.12
CA LEU A 343 7.52 25.07 -12.43
C LEU A 343 7.49 26.61 -12.53
N SER A 344 7.21 27.29 -11.41
CA SER A 344 7.23 28.76 -11.30
C SER A 344 8.64 29.32 -11.03
N GLY A 345 9.62 28.45 -10.77
CA GLY A 345 10.99 28.84 -10.45
C GLY A 345 11.18 29.44 -9.06
N ILE A 346 10.22 29.24 -8.14
CA ILE A 346 10.37 29.56 -6.70
C ILE A 346 11.45 28.67 -6.07
N ILE A 347 11.50 27.39 -6.46
CA ILE A 347 12.63 26.50 -6.19
C ILE A 347 13.42 26.23 -7.46
N ASP A 348 14.72 26.09 -7.32
CA ASP A 348 15.58 25.64 -8.41
C ASP A 348 15.54 24.10 -8.56
N GLN A 349 16.31 23.60 -9.54
CA GLN A 349 16.42 22.16 -9.81
C GLN A 349 16.95 21.37 -8.59
N ASP A 350 17.76 21.99 -7.73
CA ASP A 350 18.30 21.37 -6.52
C ASP A 350 17.35 21.54 -5.32
N GLY A 351 16.17 22.14 -5.51
CA GLY A 351 15.15 22.33 -4.48
C GLY A 351 15.44 23.47 -3.50
N VAL A 352 16.31 24.42 -3.84
CA VAL A 352 16.58 25.59 -3.01
C VAL A 352 15.51 26.65 -3.24
N VAL A 353 14.88 27.14 -2.17
CA VAL A 353 13.95 28.28 -2.24
C VAL A 353 14.74 29.55 -2.54
N ARG A 354 14.41 30.21 -3.65
CA ARG A 354 15.19 31.30 -4.24
C ARG A 354 14.88 32.65 -3.58
N GLY A 355 15.69 33.00 -2.58
CA GLY A 355 15.56 34.25 -1.82
C GLY A 355 15.70 35.54 -2.64
N GLU A 356 16.34 35.50 -3.80
CA GLU A 356 16.41 36.63 -4.72
C GLU A 356 15.03 37.08 -5.24
N LEU A 357 14.00 36.24 -5.08
CA LEU A 357 12.63 36.53 -5.48
C LEU A 357 11.82 37.29 -4.41
N VAL A 358 12.36 37.58 -3.23
CA VAL A 358 11.68 38.38 -2.18
C VAL A 358 11.24 39.75 -2.69
N GLY A 359 12.03 40.36 -3.59
CA GLY A 359 11.66 41.64 -4.24
C GLY A 359 10.55 41.51 -5.29
N LYS A 360 10.26 40.28 -5.75
CA LYS A 360 9.24 39.97 -6.76
C LYS A 360 7.90 39.58 -6.13
N SER A 361 7.91 38.83 -5.03
CA SER A 361 6.69 38.37 -4.36
C SER A 361 6.84 38.43 -2.84
N SER A 362 5.84 39.00 -2.17
CA SER A 362 5.73 39.01 -0.71
C SER A 362 5.45 37.64 -0.11
N ARG A 363 5.14 36.63 -0.93
CA ARG A 363 4.94 35.25 -0.51
C ARG A 363 6.24 34.55 -0.15
N ILE A 364 7.39 35.08 -0.57
CA ILE A 364 8.70 34.52 -0.24
C ILE A 364 9.24 35.25 0.98
N VAL A 365 9.38 34.49 2.07
CA VAL A 365 9.67 35.05 3.40
C VAL A 365 10.98 34.46 3.90
N GLY A 366 11.83 35.31 4.50
CA GLY A 366 13.06 34.84 5.14
C GLY A 366 12.76 33.97 6.35
N ASP A 367 13.46 32.85 6.46
CA ASP A 367 13.31 31.83 7.51
C ASP A 367 14.69 31.39 7.99
N ASP A 368 15.19 32.07 9.03
CA ASP A 368 16.58 32.01 9.52
C ASP A 368 17.62 32.21 8.40
N ARG A 369 18.33 31.13 8.00
CA ARG A 369 19.35 31.14 6.93
C ARG A 369 18.79 30.75 5.57
N THR A 370 17.48 30.54 5.47
CA THR A 370 16.78 30.02 4.29
C THR A 370 15.56 30.88 3.97
N PHE A 371 14.73 30.43 3.04
CA PHE A 371 13.50 31.08 2.65
C PHE A 371 12.36 30.06 2.62
N SER A 372 11.15 30.54 2.86
CA SER A 372 9.92 29.76 2.87
C SER A 372 8.90 30.42 1.94
N TYR A 373 7.99 29.62 1.38
CA TYR A 373 6.91 30.10 0.50
C TYR A 373 5.56 30.04 1.21
N LEU A 374 4.91 31.19 1.38
CA LEU A 374 3.56 31.34 1.91
C LEU A 374 2.55 30.96 0.82
N PHE A 375 1.99 29.76 0.90
CA PHE A 375 1.05 29.26 -0.13
C PHE A 375 -0.42 29.45 0.25
N TYR A 376 -0.71 29.77 1.52
CA TYR A 376 -2.06 30.05 2.00
C TYR A 376 -2.05 31.08 3.12
N GLU A 377 -2.94 32.07 3.03
CA GLU A 377 -3.16 33.06 4.08
C GLU A 377 -4.64 33.44 4.13
N GLN A 378 -5.26 33.24 5.30
CA GLN A 378 -6.61 33.71 5.58
C GLN A 378 -6.77 34.02 7.07
N GLY A 379 -7.07 35.28 7.40
CA GLY A 379 -7.16 35.72 8.79
C GLY A 379 -5.82 35.47 9.50
N ASP A 380 -5.86 34.74 10.62
CA ASP A 380 -4.67 34.37 11.39
C ASP A 380 -3.98 33.08 10.88
N THR A 381 -4.62 32.32 9.97
CA THR A 381 -4.05 31.10 9.42
C THR A 381 -3.07 31.43 8.30
N LYS A 382 -1.81 31.01 8.48
CA LYS A 382 -0.75 31.10 7.47
C LYS A 382 -0.06 29.77 7.31
N LEU A 383 -0.02 29.24 6.09
CA LEU A 383 0.64 27.97 5.79
C LEU A 383 1.81 28.21 4.84
N TYR A 384 2.96 27.63 5.20
CA TYR A 384 4.21 27.80 4.49
C TYR A 384 4.73 26.44 4.01
N VAL A 385 5.44 26.45 2.89
CA VAL A 385 6.39 25.41 2.52
C VAL A 385 7.78 25.91 2.91
N THR A 386 8.42 25.24 3.85
CA THR A 386 9.77 25.55 4.30
C THR A 386 10.83 24.87 3.44
N GLN A 387 12.07 25.34 3.53
CA GLN A 387 13.21 24.68 2.89
C GLN A 387 13.36 23.21 3.33
N ASN A 388 13.07 22.91 4.60
CA ASN A 388 13.14 21.55 5.14
C ASN A 388 12.03 20.65 4.59
N ASP A 389 10.82 21.19 4.37
CA ASP A 389 9.73 20.46 3.72
C ASP A 389 10.12 20.05 2.30
N VAL A 390 10.73 20.96 1.52
CA VAL A 390 11.26 20.64 0.18
C VAL A 390 12.30 19.52 0.27
N ARG A 391 13.21 19.55 1.26
CA ARG A 391 14.24 18.52 1.44
C ARG A 391 13.63 17.16 1.80
N ALA A 392 12.61 17.13 2.67
CA ALA A 392 11.91 15.89 3.02
C ALA A 392 11.29 15.23 1.77
N ILE A 393 10.65 16.03 0.92
CA ILE A 393 10.07 15.54 -0.35
C ILE A 393 11.13 15.09 -1.34
N GLN A 394 12.27 15.78 -1.42
CA GLN A 394 13.39 15.35 -2.26
C GLN A 394 13.95 13.99 -1.82
N LEU A 395 14.16 13.78 -0.52
CA LEU A 395 14.65 12.51 0.01
C LEU A 395 13.66 11.37 -0.30
N ALA A 396 12.37 11.62 -0.07
CA ALA A 396 11.32 10.65 -0.32
C ALA A 396 11.21 10.27 -1.80
N LYS A 397 11.15 11.27 -2.71
CA LYS A 397 11.11 10.99 -4.15
C LYS A 397 12.36 10.32 -4.66
N ALA A 398 13.54 10.71 -4.14
CA ALA A 398 14.81 10.19 -4.60
C ALA A 398 14.97 8.73 -4.24
N ALA A 399 14.52 8.32 -3.05
CA ALA A 399 14.48 6.93 -2.62
C ALA A 399 13.59 6.11 -3.56
N LEU A 400 12.36 6.56 -3.82
CA LEU A 400 11.44 5.88 -4.73
C LEU A 400 12.04 5.74 -6.13
N ARG A 401 12.46 6.87 -6.71
CA ARG A 401 12.95 6.93 -8.07
C ARG A 401 14.24 6.12 -8.27
N ALA A 402 15.15 6.15 -7.31
CA ALA A 402 16.36 5.31 -7.34
C ALA A 402 16.03 3.81 -7.30
N GLY A 403 15.04 3.42 -6.50
CA GLY A 403 14.53 2.04 -6.50
C GLY A 403 13.97 1.63 -7.85
N ILE A 404 13.18 2.49 -8.49
CA ILE A 404 12.62 2.25 -9.83
C ILE A 404 13.74 2.11 -10.86
N ASP A 405 14.66 3.08 -10.92
CA ASP A 405 15.74 3.10 -11.91
C ASP A 405 16.67 1.89 -11.73
N LEU A 406 16.88 1.43 -10.49
CA LEU A 406 17.62 0.21 -10.19
C LEU A 406 16.92 -1.04 -10.74
N LEU A 407 15.60 -1.18 -10.55
CA LEU A 407 14.86 -2.29 -11.14
C LEU A 407 14.88 -2.24 -12.67
N VAL A 408 14.77 -1.04 -13.25
CA VAL A 408 14.86 -0.82 -14.70
C VAL A 408 16.23 -1.26 -15.23
N GLU A 409 17.33 -0.93 -14.53
CA GLU A 409 18.67 -1.39 -14.90
C GLU A 409 18.82 -2.91 -14.84
N HIS A 410 18.34 -3.54 -13.76
CA HIS A 410 18.34 -5.01 -13.63
C HIS A 410 17.48 -5.69 -14.70
N ALA A 411 16.42 -5.02 -15.15
CA ALA A 411 15.60 -5.46 -16.27
C ALA A 411 16.24 -5.20 -17.65
N GLY A 412 17.44 -4.63 -17.74
CA GLY A 412 18.11 -4.33 -19.00
C GLY A 412 17.62 -3.04 -19.66
N SER A 413 17.22 -2.06 -18.86
CA SER A 413 16.77 -0.72 -19.25
C SER A 413 15.63 -0.69 -20.29
N PRO A 414 14.52 -1.43 -20.07
CA PRO A 414 13.36 -1.35 -20.94
C PRO A 414 12.72 0.04 -20.87
N VAL A 415 12.00 0.40 -21.91
CA VAL A 415 11.08 1.54 -21.86
C VAL A 415 9.84 1.12 -21.07
N VAL A 416 9.41 1.96 -20.12
CA VAL A 416 8.22 1.73 -19.30
C VAL A 416 7.12 2.68 -19.74
N HIS A 417 5.97 2.13 -20.16
CA HIS A 417 4.83 2.91 -20.64
C HIS A 417 3.54 2.69 -19.83
N ASP A 418 3.47 1.64 -19.02
CA ASP A 418 2.35 1.36 -18.11
C ASP A 418 2.86 1.50 -16.67
N ILE A 419 2.47 2.59 -16.01
CA ILE A 419 2.85 2.93 -14.64
C ILE A 419 1.59 3.00 -13.79
N ARG A 420 1.52 2.16 -12.77
CA ARG A 420 0.38 2.04 -11.86
C ARG A 420 0.78 2.50 -10.47
N LEU A 421 0.11 3.53 -9.99
CA LEU A 421 0.32 4.11 -8.67
C LEU A 421 -0.79 3.59 -7.74
N ALA A 422 -0.40 2.73 -6.81
CA ALA A 422 -1.25 2.13 -5.80
C ALA A 422 -1.03 2.81 -4.44
N GLY A 423 -1.83 2.39 -3.47
CA GLY A 423 -1.81 2.89 -2.10
C GLY A 423 -2.79 4.03 -1.89
N ALA A 424 -3.13 4.28 -0.62
CA ALA A 424 -4.08 5.32 -0.23
C ALA A 424 -3.66 6.71 -0.74
N PHE A 425 -2.34 6.95 -0.80
CA PHE A 425 -1.78 8.16 -1.38
C PHE A 425 -1.81 8.14 -2.92
N GLY A 426 -1.34 7.05 -3.54
CA GLY A 426 -1.29 6.89 -5.00
C GLY A 426 -2.64 7.09 -5.71
N ALA A 427 -3.75 6.80 -5.02
CA ALA A 427 -5.12 6.96 -5.51
C ALA A 427 -5.50 8.38 -5.97
N HIS A 428 -4.83 9.41 -5.43
CA HIS A 428 -5.21 10.81 -5.62
C HIS A 428 -4.10 11.68 -6.24
N ILE A 429 -3.04 11.06 -6.75
CA ILE A 429 -1.91 11.79 -7.35
C ILE A 429 -2.25 12.18 -8.78
N ASP A 430 -2.07 13.46 -9.12
CA ASP A 430 -2.07 13.91 -10.51
C ASP A 430 -0.84 13.35 -11.26
N PRO A 431 -1.04 12.57 -12.35
CA PRO A 431 0.05 11.99 -13.14
C PRO A 431 1.10 12.99 -13.63
N VAL A 432 0.69 14.19 -14.03
CA VAL A 432 1.61 15.22 -14.52
C VAL A 432 2.51 15.67 -13.38
N TYR A 433 1.95 15.94 -12.19
CA TYR A 433 2.76 16.37 -11.06
C TYR A 433 3.66 15.26 -10.50
N ALA A 434 3.24 13.99 -10.57
CA ALA A 434 4.11 12.86 -10.26
C ALA A 434 5.38 12.87 -11.13
N MET A 435 5.21 13.16 -12.43
CA MET A 435 6.31 13.27 -13.38
C MET A 435 7.13 14.56 -13.19
N VAL A 436 6.49 15.70 -12.87
CA VAL A 436 7.17 16.98 -12.57
C VAL A 436 8.09 16.85 -11.36
N LEU A 437 7.63 16.18 -10.30
CA LEU A 437 8.50 15.87 -9.17
C LEU A 437 9.59 14.87 -9.56
N GLY A 438 9.29 13.97 -10.51
CA GLY A 438 10.17 12.88 -10.92
C GLY A 438 10.02 11.63 -10.07
N LEU A 439 8.84 11.40 -9.47
CA LEU A 439 8.49 10.17 -8.74
C LEU A 439 8.65 8.94 -9.64
N VAL A 440 8.32 9.08 -10.91
CA VAL A 440 8.30 8.01 -11.91
C VAL A 440 9.08 8.41 -13.17
N PRO A 441 9.56 7.44 -13.97
CA PRO A 441 10.23 7.72 -15.23
C PRO A 441 9.31 8.43 -16.24
N ASP A 442 9.93 9.16 -17.17
CA ASP A 442 9.18 9.85 -18.21
C ASP A 442 8.52 8.84 -19.16
N CYS A 443 7.21 8.98 -19.34
CA CYS A 443 6.41 8.23 -20.29
C CYS A 443 5.23 9.09 -20.74
N PRO A 444 4.46 8.69 -21.76
CA PRO A 444 3.21 9.38 -22.08
C PRO A 444 2.30 9.44 -20.85
N VAL A 445 1.79 10.62 -20.49
CA VAL A 445 0.98 10.84 -19.27
C VAL A 445 -0.20 9.85 -19.15
N ALA A 446 -0.83 9.49 -20.27
CA ALA A 446 -1.93 8.52 -20.31
C ALA A 446 -1.53 7.08 -19.87
N GLY A 447 -0.22 6.81 -19.79
CA GLY A 447 0.39 5.59 -19.29
C GLY A 447 0.54 5.56 -17.77
N VAL A 448 0.39 6.69 -17.07
CA VAL A 448 0.45 6.76 -15.61
C VAL A 448 -0.97 6.78 -15.04
N ARG A 449 -1.31 5.83 -14.18
CA ARG A 449 -2.67 5.65 -13.65
C ARG A 449 -2.66 5.35 -12.16
N ALA A 450 -3.56 6.01 -11.44
CA ALA A 450 -3.89 5.64 -10.07
C ALA A 450 -4.79 4.39 -10.07
N VAL A 451 -4.48 3.40 -9.23
CA VAL A 451 -5.22 2.13 -9.14
C VAL A 451 -5.86 1.89 -7.77
N GLY A 452 -5.69 2.81 -6.82
CA GLY A 452 -6.27 2.71 -5.48
C GLY A 452 -5.61 1.63 -4.61
N ASN A 453 -6.40 0.99 -3.75
CA ASN A 453 -5.91 -0.10 -2.90
C ASN A 453 -5.80 -1.42 -3.69
N ALA A 454 -4.70 -1.60 -4.42
CA ALA A 454 -4.41 -2.81 -5.17
C ALA A 454 -4.24 -4.05 -4.28
N ALA A 455 -3.67 -3.91 -3.08
CA ALA A 455 -3.54 -5.00 -2.11
C ALA A 455 -4.92 -5.52 -1.66
N GLY A 456 -5.83 -4.62 -1.30
CA GLY A 456 -7.22 -4.94 -0.97
C GLY A 456 -7.96 -5.60 -2.13
N ALA A 457 -7.80 -5.09 -3.36
CA ALA A 457 -8.38 -5.70 -4.56
C ALA A 457 -7.87 -7.13 -4.79
N GLY A 458 -6.57 -7.37 -4.63
CA GLY A 458 -5.97 -8.70 -4.73
C GLY A 458 -6.39 -9.65 -3.60
N ALA A 459 -6.59 -9.14 -2.39
CA ALA A 459 -7.15 -9.90 -1.27
C ALA A 459 -8.58 -10.37 -1.56
N VAL A 460 -9.43 -9.51 -2.14
CA VAL A 460 -10.78 -9.89 -2.58
C VAL A 460 -10.72 -10.93 -3.70
N GLN A 461 -9.86 -10.73 -4.71
CA GLN A 461 -9.69 -11.69 -5.80
C GLN A 461 -9.25 -13.08 -5.32
N SER A 462 -8.30 -13.14 -4.37
CA SER A 462 -7.80 -14.40 -3.81
C SER A 462 -8.77 -15.05 -2.80
N LEU A 463 -9.64 -14.27 -2.16
CA LEU A 463 -10.78 -14.78 -1.38
C LEU A 463 -11.80 -15.46 -2.29
N LEU A 464 -12.23 -14.78 -3.36
CA LEU A 464 -13.32 -15.21 -4.22
C LEU A 464 -12.92 -16.28 -5.24
N SER A 465 -11.61 -16.45 -5.51
CA SER A 465 -11.13 -17.41 -6.50
C SER A 465 -9.87 -18.15 -6.06
N ARG A 466 -10.04 -19.45 -5.80
CA ARG A 466 -8.94 -20.39 -5.56
C ARG A 466 -7.94 -20.43 -6.73
N LYS A 467 -8.41 -20.25 -7.97
CA LYS A 467 -7.53 -20.17 -9.14
C LYS A 467 -6.63 -18.94 -9.06
N LEU A 468 -7.18 -17.78 -8.73
CA LEU A 468 -6.42 -16.53 -8.59
C LEU A 468 -5.47 -16.59 -7.39
N ARG A 469 -5.85 -17.29 -6.32
CA ARG A 469 -4.96 -17.58 -5.20
C ARG A 469 -3.72 -18.36 -5.63
N TYR A 470 -3.89 -19.45 -6.37
CA TYR A 470 -2.75 -20.21 -6.91
C TYR A 470 -1.94 -19.41 -7.94
N GLU A 471 -2.61 -18.57 -8.72
CA GLU A 471 -1.92 -17.67 -9.65
C GLU A 471 -1.02 -16.67 -8.91
N MET A 472 -1.50 -16.08 -7.82
CA MET A 472 -0.70 -15.20 -6.96
C MET A 472 0.52 -15.93 -6.40
N GLU A 473 0.34 -17.14 -5.86
CA GLU A 473 1.42 -17.97 -5.32
C GLU A 473 2.47 -18.34 -6.40
N ASP A 474 2.06 -18.64 -7.61
CA ASP A 474 2.99 -18.91 -8.74
C ASP A 474 3.69 -17.64 -9.23
N ALA A 475 2.97 -16.51 -9.29
CA ALA A 475 3.51 -15.25 -9.76
C ALA A 475 4.63 -14.74 -8.86
N VAL A 476 4.46 -14.80 -7.52
CA VAL A 476 5.47 -14.31 -6.56
C VAL A 476 6.73 -15.15 -6.53
N ARG A 477 6.64 -16.47 -6.77
CA ARG A 477 7.83 -17.35 -6.84
C ARG A 477 8.79 -16.98 -7.96
N LYS A 478 8.29 -16.29 -9.00
CA LYS A 478 9.05 -15.86 -10.17
C LYS A 478 9.64 -14.46 -10.02
N VAL A 479 9.37 -13.78 -8.91
CA VAL A 479 9.86 -12.42 -8.66
C VAL A 479 11.31 -12.47 -8.20
N THR A 480 12.18 -11.74 -8.90
CA THR A 480 13.55 -11.50 -8.46
C THR A 480 13.58 -10.31 -7.53
N LYS A 481 13.82 -10.54 -6.24
CA LYS A 481 13.95 -9.45 -5.28
C LYS A 481 15.32 -8.78 -5.37
N ILE A 482 15.34 -7.46 -5.46
CA ILE A 482 16.53 -6.62 -5.40
C ILE A 482 16.59 -5.94 -4.03
N GLU A 483 17.71 -6.10 -3.32
CA GLU A 483 17.94 -5.48 -2.00
C GLU A 483 18.66 -4.14 -2.16
N THR A 484 17.89 -3.05 -2.16
CA THR A 484 18.38 -1.67 -2.38
C THR A 484 19.53 -1.30 -1.44
N ALA A 485 19.50 -1.78 -0.19
CA ALA A 485 20.53 -1.51 0.80
C ALA A 485 21.92 -2.09 0.45
N THR A 486 21.98 -3.11 -0.41
CA THR A 486 23.22 -3.79 -0.81
C THR A 486 23.68 -3.45 -2.23
N GLU A 487 22.86 -2.69 -2.97
CA GLU A 487 23.08 -2.40 -4.39
C GLU A 487 24.04 -1.19 -4.55
N PRO A 488 25.23 -1.38 -5.16
CA PRO A 488 26.23 -0.31 -5.27
C PRO A 488 25.74 0.91 -6.07
N ARG A 489 24.83 0.71 -7.02
CA ARG A 489 24.25 1.76 -7.87
C ARG A 489 23.26 2.66 -7.12
N PHE A 490 22.65 2.17 -6.04
CA PHE A 490 21.53 2.85 -5.38
C PHE A 490 21.88 4.27 -4.93
N GLN A 491 23.03 4.46 -4.28
CA GLN A 491 23.44 5.79 -3.80
C GLN A 491 23.64 6.78 -4.95
N GLN A 492 24.20 6.35 -6.09
CA GLN A 492 24.37 7.20 -7.25
C GLN A 492 23.00 7.60 -7.83
N LEU A 493 22.12 6.62 -8.05
CA LEU A 493 20.76 6.85 -8.57
C LEU A 493 19.97 7.79 -7.64
N PHE A 494 20.10 7.60 -6.33
CA PHE A 494 19.48 8.48 -5.33
C PHE A 494 19.93 9.93 -5.46
N VAL A 495 21.24 10.18 -5.57
CA VAL A 495 21.78 11.54 -5.72
C VAL A 495 21.31 12.19 -7.03
N GLU A 496 21.24 11.42 -8.12
CA GLU A 496 20.72 11.93 -9.41
C GLU A 496 19.21 12.23 -9.34
N ALA A 497 18.47 11.45 -8.57
CA ALA A 497 17.04 11.60 -8.37
C ALA A 497 16.63 12.67 -7.35
N MET A 498 17.56 13.29 -6.62
CA MET A 498 17.27 14.43 -5.72
C MET A 498 16.81 15.68 -6.47
N ALA A 499 17.32 15.90 -7.68
CA ALA A 499 16.99 17.07 -8.50
C ALA A 499 15.58 16.98 -9.09
N PHE A 500 14.93 18.10 -9.40
CA PHE A 500 13.61 18.15 -10.03
C PHE A 500 13.68 18.32 -11.57
N PRO A 501 12.97 17.52 -12.38
CA PRO A 501 12.43 16.21 -12.03
C PRO A 501 13.54 15.17 -11.77
N HIS A 502 14.69 15.33 -12.43
CA HIS A 502 15.87 14.48 -12.30
C HIS A 502 17.11 15.23 -12.79
N LYS A 503 18.31 14.85 -12.33
CA LYS A 503 19.57 15.53 -12.70
C LYS A 503 19.98 15.25 -14.16
N THR A 504 19.90 13.98 -14.56
CA THR A 504 20.42 13.46 -15.84
C THR A 504 19.30 13.08 -16.81
N ALA A 505 18.38 12.18 -16.40
CA ALA A 505 17.27 11.67 -17.22
C ALA A 505 16.42 12.79 -17.86
N GLU A 506 16.25 12.74 -19.18
CA GLU A 506 15.40 13.65 -19.96
C GLU A 506 13.90 13.37 -19.75
N ALA A 507 13.06 14.38 -20.02
CA ALA A 507 11.60 14.26 -19.88
C ALA A 507 10.84 14.78 -21.12
N PRO A 508 11.08 14.18 -22.31
CA PRO A 508 10.49 14.66 -23.56
C PRO A 508 8.96 14.48 -23.63
N ASN A 509 8.37 13.53 -22.90
CA ASN A 509 6.91 13.39 -22.88
C ASN A 509 6.28 14.41 -21.95
N LEU A 510 6.87 14.66 -20.78
CA LEU A 510 6.44 15.72 -19.88
C LEU A 510 6.52 17.11 -20.54
N ALA A 511 7.61 17.40 -21.25
CA ALA A 511 7.80 18.67 -21.96
C ALA A 511 6.75 18.96 -23.05
N LYS A 512 5.98 17.95 -23.51
CA LYS A 512 4.88 18.15 -24.47
C LYS A 512 3.59 18.64 -23.80
N VAL A 513 3.44 18.41 -22.50
CA VAL A 513 2.22 18.72 -21.75
C VAL A 513 2.40 19.90 -20.79
N ILE A 514 3.64 20.19 -20.37
CA ILE A 514 3.92 21.28 -19.45
C ILE A 514 5.26 21.95 -19.79
N ASP A 515 5.27 23.27 -19.72
CA ASP A 515 6.50 24.06 -19.92
C ASP A 515 7.41 23.88 -18.70
N LEU A 516 8.54 23.20 -18.90
CA LEU A 516 9.54 22.94 -17.86
C LEU A 516 10.55 24.09 -17.75
N PRO A 517 11.05 24.41 -16.53
CA PRO A 517 12.16 25.33 -16.35
C PRO A 517 13.42 24.86 -17.10
N ALA A 518 14.23 25.82 -17.55
CA ALA A 518 15.51 25.51 -18.18
C ALA A 518 16.43 24.79 -17.18
N ARG A 519 17.08 23.70 -17.62
CA ARG A 519 18.07 23.00 -16.80
C ARG A 519 19.27 23.89 -16.52
N SER A 520 19.76 23.87 -15.28
CA SER A 520 21.05 24.48 -14.98
C SER A 520 22.14 23.61 -15.61
N VAL A 521 22.82 24.12 -16.64
CA VAL A 521 23.98 23.42 -17.22
C VAL A 521 25.13 23.60 -16.24
N GLY A 522 25.31 22.64 -15.34
CA GLY A 522 26.50 22.61 -14.49
C GLY A 522 27.74 22.46 -15.36
N ASN A 523 28.62 23.48 -15.34
CA ASN A 523 29.96 23.40 -15.93
C ASN A 523 30.72 22.23 -15.30
N GLY A 524 30.72 21.09 -15.99
CA GLY A 524 31.47 19.88 -15.65
C GLY A 524 32.98 20.01 -15.89
N GLU A 525 33.57 21.16 -15.59
CA GLU A 525 35.04 21.31 -15.51
C GLU A 525 35.42 21.56 -14.05
N GLY A 526 35.70 20.47 -13.34
CA GLY A 526 36.42 20.57 -12.08
C GLY A 526 37.76 21.28 -12.30
N PRO A 527 38.26 22.07 -11.33
CA PRO A 527 39.50 22.81 -11.51
C PRO A 527 40.63 21.83 -11.78
N THR A 528 41.18 21.88 -12.99
CA THR A 528 42.41 21.18 -13.35
C THR A 528 43.47 21.51 -12.31
N ARG A 529 43.91 20.50 -11.56
CA ARG A 529 45.04 20.57 -10.63
C ARG A 529 46.28 21.05 -11.39
N SER A 530 46.52 22.35 -11.37
CA SER A 530 47.73 22.97 -11.90
C SER A 530 48.93 22.58 -11.03
N GLY A 531 49.90 21.88 -11.64
CA GLY A 531 51.32 22.07 -11.37
C GLY A 531 51.88 21.50 -10.05
N ARG A 532 52.03 20.18 -9.95
CA ARG A 532 52.98 19.57 -9.01
C ARG A 532 54.41 19.81 -9.52
N ARG A 533 55.04 20.89 -9.04
CA ARG A 533 56.44 21.26 -9.29
C ARG A 533 57.35 20.13 -8.79
N ARG A 534 57.94 19.37 -9.73
CA ARG A 534 59.03 18.41 -9.45
C ARG A 534 60.24 19.20 -8.96
N ARG A 535 60.59 19.07 -7.69
CA ARG A 535 61.92 19.45 -7.17
C ARG A 535 62.87 18.29 -7.45
N SER A 536 63.83 18.53 -8.32
CA SER A 536 64.98 17.66 -8.58
C SER A 536 65.91 17.65 -7.37
N SER A 537 66.11 16.49 -6.76
CA SER A 537 67.21 16.23 -5.82
C SER A 537 68.37 15.58 -6.59
N SER A 538 69.31 16.39 -7.05
CA SER A 538 70.67 15.97 -7.36
C SER A 538 71.51 16.11 -6.10
N GLY A 539 72.10 15.01 -5.62
CA GLY A 539 72.89 14.96 -4.40
C GLY A 539 74.33 15.46 -4.55
N VAL A 540 74.99 15.58 -3.39
CA VAL A 540 76.45 15.60 -3.13
C VAL A 540 76.57 15.16 -1.65
N ALA A 541 77.00 13.93 -1.35
CA ALA A 541 78.37 13.50 -1.02
C ALA A 541 78.97 14.24 0.20
N GLU A 542 78.93 13.61 1.37
CA GLU A 542 80.05 12.99 2.11
C GLU A 542 79.52 12.14 3.28
#